data_AF-H3HAK8-F1
#
_entry.id   AF-H3HAK8-F1
#
_cell.length_a   1.000
_cell.length_b   1.000
_cell.length_c   1.000
_cell.angle_alpha   90.00
_cell.angle_beta   90.00
_cell.angle_gamma   90.00
#
_symmetry.space_group_name_H-M   'P 1'
#
loop_
_entity.id
_entity.type
_entity.pdbx_description
1 polymer ?
#
loop_
_entity_poly.entity_id
_entity_poly.type
_entity_poly.pdbx_seq_one_letter_code
_entity_poly.pdbx_strand_id
1 'polypeptide(L)'
;MTLRDEILTKVDVLVGTYTYFMDDYFAQVTDTVNERDLPLTLWLPHSSGPDFVNATFNEYPINKIVLSGKLGSNWYPLRHWLGIYQQDHRDIMDVYQHSGYYVADNQSAIYASYLRSYRTGITTTLIFQYVIAKIFEIPSTGALLAVNRDVAPLLAALGMNEGEHYVGFDRRDPEALIWWANEPSNWPEIDRIRLAGMEIVREQHLVTNRVQALDLFMMEGEVVYQNPPALRLTSPCPSRALPDESECQTRFDRESFYKCDRWFCGAHSILPLWGLSR
;
A
#
# COMPACT_ATOMS: atom_id res chain seq x y z
N MET A 1 -1.09 -23.12 23.25
CA MET A 1 -1.70 -21.80 23.09
C MET A 1 -0.61 -20.88 22.61
N THR A 2 -0.68 -20.49 21.34
CA THR A 2 0.34 -19.65 20.70
C THR A 2 0.07 -18.18 21.06
N LEU A 3 1.08 -17.30 21.05
CA LEU A 3 0.90 -15.85 21.27
C LEU A 3 -0.21 -15.24 20.38
N ARG A 4 -0.41 -15.83 19.20
CA ARG A 4 -1.45 -15.49 18.24
C ARG A 4 -2.86 -15.74 18.79
N ASP A 5 -3.09 -16.88 19.45
CA ASP A 5 -4.36 -17.18 20.10
C ASP A 5 -4.64 -16.16 21.20
N GLU A 6 -3.60 -15.76 21.96
CA GLU A 6 -3.78 -14.78 23.03
C GLU A 6 -4.12 -13.38 22.51
N ILE A 7 -3.47 -12.92 21.44
CA ILE A 7 -3.77 -11.60 20.86
C ILE A 7 -5.19 -11.56 20.29
N LEU A 8 -5.61 -12.60 19.57
CA LEU A 8 -6.91 -12.64 18.90
C LEU A 8 -8.07 -13.04 19.82
N THR A 9 -7.84 -13.36 21.09
CA THR A 9 -8.92 -13.72 22.04
C THR A 9 -8.93 -12.88 23.32
N LYS A 10 -7.92 -12.02 23.55
CA LYS A 10 -7.80 -11.17 24.76
C LYS A 10 -7.92 -9.67 24.48
N VAL A 11 -8.14 -9.26 23.24
CA VAL A 11 -8.35 -7.85 22.88
C VAL A 11 -9.77 -7.64 22.40
N ASP A 12 -10.39 -6.53 22.79
CA ASP A 12 -11.75 -6.19 22.35
C ASP A 12 -11.75 -5.62 20.92
N VAL A 13 -10.71 -4.85 20.57
CA VAL A 13 -10.60 -4.15 19.29
C VAL A 13 -9.19 -4.26 18.72
N LEU A 14 -9.11 -4.61 17.43
CA LEU A 14 -7.88 -4.58 16.65
C LEU A 14 -7.96 -3.47 15.60
N VAL A 15 -7.17 -2.42 15.81
CA VAL A 15 -7.07 -1.28 14.88
C VAL A 15 -5.85 -1.46 13.99
N GLY A 16 -6.01 -1.31 12.67
CA GLY A 16 -4.86 -1.42 11.77
C GLY A 16 -5.12 -0.95 10.34
N THR A 17 -4.02 -0.75 9.61
CA THR A 17 -4.04 -0.32 8.20
C THR A 17 -4.36 -1.43 7.21
N TYR A 18 -4.24 -2.69 7.64
CA TYR A 18 -4.39 -3.89 6.79
C TYR A 18 -5.45 -4.86 7.32
N THR A 19 -6.39 -4.39 8.14
CA THR A 19 -7.39 -5.26 8.78
C THR A 19 -8.28 -5.98 7.76
N TYR A 20 -8.42 -5.43 6.55
CA TYR A 20 -9.12 -6.02 5.42
C TYR A 20 -8.59 -7.38 4.93
N PHE A 21 -7.39 -7.81 5.35
CA PHE A 21 -6.87 -9.16 5.08
C PHE A 21 -6.63 -9.98 6.35
N MET A 22 -7.15 -9.55 7.50
CA MET A 22 -6.94 -10.28 8.75
C MET A 22 -7.47 -11.72 8.66
N ASP A 23 -8.70 -11.91 8.17
CA ASP A 23 -9.27 -13.25 8.05
C ASP A 23 -8.46 -14.15 7.12
N ASP A 24 -7.94 -13.60 6.01
CA ASP A 24 -7.20 -14.40 5.05
C ASP A 24 -5.77 -14.73 5.55
N TYR A 25 -5.07 -13.77 6.19
CA TYR A 25 -3.74 -14.02 6.75
C TYR A 25 -3.78 -14.82 8.07
N PHE A 26 -4.90 -14.74 8.80
CA PHE A 26 -5.07 -15.38 10.10
C PHE A 26 -6.07 -16.54 10.10
N ALA A 27 -6.47 -17.05 8.92
CA ALA A 27 -7.44 -18.13 8.70
C ALA A 27 -7.29 -19.32 9.68
N GLN A 28 -6.07 -19.80 9.90
CA GLN A 28 -5.81 -20.93 10.83
C GLN A 28 -6.32 -20.71 12.26
N VAL A 29 -6.49 -19.46 12.70
CA VAL A 29 -7.06 -19.12 14.01
C VAL A 29 -8.52 -18.68 13.85
N THR A 30 -8.79 -17.75 12.93
CA THR A 30 -10.14 -17.19 12.74
C THR A 30 -11.17 -18.25 12.32
N ASP A 31 -10.76 -19.31 11.61
CA ASP A 31 -11.64 -20.41 11.21
C ASP A 31 -11.99 -21.37 12.37
N THR A 32 -11.23 -21.32 13.47
CA THR A 32 -11.34 -22.27 14.60
C THR A 32 -11.95 -21.66 15.86
N VAL A 33 -12.08 -20.34 15.90
CA VAL A 33 -12.60 -19.56 17.03
C VAL A 33 -13.99 -19.05 16.66
N ASN A 34 -14.93 -19.02 17.61
CA ASN A 34 -16.24 -18.44 17.32
C ASN A 34 -16.10 -16.94 17.03
N GLU A 35 -16.89 -16.42 16.09
CA GLU A 35 -16.88 -15.00 15.72
C GLU A 35 -17.05 -14.06 16.93
N ARG A 36 -17.89 -14.43 17.91
CA ARG A 36 -18.09 -13.66 19.15
C ARG A 36 -16.86 -13.54 20.06
N ASP A 37 -15.90 -14.45 19.89
CA ASP A 37 -14.69 -14.56 20.70
C ASP A 37 -13.49 -13.89 19.99
N LEU A 38 -13.69 -13.35 18.77
CA LEU A 38 -12.72 -12.58 18.00
C LEU A 38 -12.87 -11.06 18.26
N PRO A 39 -11.79 -10.27 18.17
CA PRO A 39 -11.86 -8.83 18.33
C PRO A 39 -12.66 -8.17 17.21
N LEU A 40 -13.28 -7.04 17.53
CA LEU A 40 -13.77 -6.13 16.52
C LEU A 40 -12.58 -5.58 15.71
N THR A 41 -12.59 -5.74 14.39
CA THR A 41 -11.54 -5.21 13.52
C THR A 41 -11.92 -3.82 12.99
N LEU A 42 -11.12 -2.81 13.32
CA LEU A 42 -11.28 -1.45 12.80
C LEU A 42 -10.23 -1.16 11.73
N TRP A 43 -10.69 -0.90 10.50
CA TRP A 43 -9.81 -0.46 9.44
C TRP A 43 -9.51 1.03 9.54
N LEU A 44 -8.23 1.37 9.68
CA LEU A 44 -7.75 2.73 9.62
C LEU A 44 -6.67 2.82 8.52
N PRO A 45 -7.04 3.20 7.28
CA PRO A 45 -6.14 3.14 6.13
C PRO A 45 -4.96 4.11 6.30
N HIS A 46 -3.87 3.87 5.54
CA HIS A 46 -2.79 4.86 5.44
C HIS A 46 -3.32 6.22 4.97
N SER A 47 -2.49 7.24 5.14
CA SER A 47 -2.82 8.63 4.84
C SER A 47 -1.56 9.41 4.45
N SER A 48 -1.78 10.61 3.91
CA SER A 48 -0.72 11.55 3.62
C SER A 48 -0.42 12.42 4.84
N GLY A 49 0.86 12.59 5.14
CA GLY A 49 1.33 13.50 6.18
C GLY A 49 1.28 14.98 5.76
N PRO A 50 1.42 15.92 6.70
CA PRO A 50 1.35 17.36 6.45
C PRO A 50 2.45 17.86 5.49
N ASP A 51 3.63 17.24 5.50
CA ASP A 51 4.75 17.66 4.65
C ASP A 51 4.46 17.55 3.13
N PHE A 52 3.49 16.71 2.76
CA PHE A 52 3.13 16.48 1.37
C PHE A 52 2.08 17.47 0.83
N VAL A 53 1.47 18.28 1.70
CA VAL A 53 0.38 19.21 1.32
C VAL A 53 0.77 20.68 1.31
N ASN A 54 2.00 21.00 1.69
CA ASN A 54 2.49 22.37 1.90
C ASN A 54 2.76 23.18 0.61
N ALA A 55 2.34 22.68 -0.56
CA ALA A 55 2.56 23.34 -1.84
C ALA A 55 1.31 23.29 -2.74
N THR A 56 1.20 24.23 -3.67
CA THR A 56 0.16 24.26 -4.69
C THR A 56 0.42 23.22 -5.78
N PHE A 57 -0.58 22.97 -6.62
CA PHE A 57 -0.47 22.15 -7.80
C PHE A 57 0.66 22.64 -8.71
N ASN A 58 1.51 21.72 -9.18
CA ASN A 58 2.57 22.04 -10.12
C ASN A 58 2.04 21.96 -11.56
N GLU A 59 1.89 23.09 -12.25
CA GLU A 59 1.44 23.16 -13.64
C GLU A 59 2.53 22.77 -14.65
N TYR A 60 3.81 22.79 -14.24
CA TYR A 60 4.95 22.51 -15.11
C TYR A 60 5.81 21.36 -14.55
N PRO A 61 5.25 20.14 -14.45
CA PRO A 61 5.99 19.00 -13.94
C PRO A 61 7.04 18.48 -14.95
N ILE A 62 8.04 17.77 -14.45
CA ILE A 62 8.95 16.95 -15.25
C ILE A 62 8.13 15.84 -15.91
N ASN A 63 8.25 15.74 -17.23
CA ASN A 63 7.54 14.75 -18.05
C ASN A 63 8.26 13.39 -18.03
N LYS A 64 8.34 12.82 -16.83
CA LYS A 64 8.86 11.48 -16.57
C LYS A 64 8.05 10.83 -15.46
N ILE A 65 8.23 9.52 -15.32
CA ILE A 65 7.72 8.77 -14.18
C ILE A 65 8.80 8.68 -13.10
N VAL A 66 8.45 8.97 -11.85
CA VAL A 66 9.32 8.69 -10.69
C VAL A 66 8.92 7.37 -10.02
N LEU A 67 9.87 6.44 -9.90
CA LEU A 67 9.77 5.24 -9.09
C LEU A 67 10.44 5.49 -7.74
N SER A 68 9.65 5.59 -6.67
CA SER A 68 10.19 5.86 -5.33
C SER A 68 10.14 4.66 -4.38
N GLY A 69 11.15 4.56 -3.52
CA GLY A 69 11.17 3.63 -2.38
C GLY A 69 12.15 2.47 -2.49
N LYS A 70 11.91 1.42 -1.68
CA LYS A 70 12.81 0.27 -1.59
C LYS A 70 12.60 -0.67 -2.77
N LEU A 71 13.68 -0.94 -3.52
CA LEU A 71 13.71 -1.80 -4.71
C LEU A 71 14.09 -3.25 -4.38
N GLY A 72 13.91 -3.70 -3.14
CA GLY A 72 14.27 -5.06 -2.73
C GLY A 72 13.32 -6.09 -3.33
N SER A 73 13.85 -7.01 -4.12
CA SER A 73 13.09 -8.05 -4.81
C SER A 73 12.27 -8.91 -3.87
N ASN A 74 12.75 -9.17 -2.65
CA ASN A 74 12.10 -10.03 -1.64
C ASN A 74 10.66 -9.61 -1.32
N TRP A 75 10.43 -8.32 -1.10
CA TRP A 75 9.13 -7.79 -0.65
C TRP A 75 8.38 -7.03 -1.74
N TYR A 76 9.10 -6.51 -2.74
CA TYR A 76 8.57 -5.69 -3.82
C TYR A 76 9.07 -6.21 -5.17
N PRO A 77 8.70 -7.44 -5.59
CA PRO A 77 9.21 -8.01 -6.83
C PRO A 77 8.89 -7.15 -8.05
N LEU A 78 7.65 -6.65 -8.16
CA LEU A 78 7.24 -5.77 -9.26
C LEU A 78 7.98 -4.43 -9.25
N ARG A 79 8.23 -3.85 -8.07
CA ARG A 79 9.02 -2.62 -7.95
C ARG A 79 10.49 -2.84 -8.31
N HIS A 80 11.04 -3.97 -7.92
CA HIS A 80 12.40 -4.35 -8.28
C HIS A 80 12.53 -4.47 -9.80
N TRP A 81 11.57 -5.13 -10.45
CA TRP A 81 11.50 -5.19 -11.91
C TRP A 81 11.42 -3.80 -12.54
N LEU A 82 10.55 -2.91 -12.05
CA LEU A 82 10.49 -1.52 -12.53
C LEU A 82 11.84 -0.79 -12.37
N GLY A 83 12.56 -1.07 -11.29
CA GLY A 83 13.89 -0.51 -11.04
C GLY A 83 14.97 -1.04 -11.99
N ILE A 84 14.82 -2.28 -12.49
CA ILE A 84 15.67 -2.82 -13.57
C ILE A 84 15.26 -2.21 -14.91
N TYR A 85 13.97 -2.22 -15.22
CA TYR A 85 13.42 -1.63 -16.45
C TYR A 85 13.87 -0.18 -16.64
N GLN A 86 13.87 0.61 -15.57
CA GLN A 86 14.32 1.99 -15.59
C GLN A 86 15.80 2.15 -15.99
N GLN A 87 16.67 1.17 -15.76
CA GLN A 87 18.10 1.28 -16.10
C GLN A 87 18.31 1.45 -17.60
N ASP A 88 17.45 0.84 -18.40
CA ASP A 88 17.44 0.92 -19.87
C ASP A 88 16.52 2.03 -20.41
N HIS A 89 15.75 2.71 -19.55
CA HIS A 89 14.71 3.70 -19.89
C HIS A 89 14.82 4.99 -19.07
N ARG A 90 16.05 5.48 -18.87
CA ARG A 90 16.34 6.66 -18.01
C ARG A 90 15.82 7.98 -18.58
N ASP A 91 15.52 8.01 -19.87
CA ASP A 91 14.94 9.15 -20.58
C ASP A 91 13.47 9.38 -20.20
N ILE A 92 12.76 8.33 -19.79
CA ILE A 92 11.32 8.38 -19.44
C ILE A 92 11.00 8.05 -17.98
N MET A 93 11.97 7.50 -17.24
CA MET A 93 11.80 7.11 -15.83
C MET A 93 13.01 7.47 -14.98
N ASP A 94 12.75 7.95 -13.77
CA ASP A 94 13.76 8.21 -12.74
C ASP A 94 13.48 7.38 -11.48
N VAL A 95 14.54 7.07 -10.72
CA VAL A 95 14.44 6.34 -9.44
C VAL A 95 14.81 7.27 -8.29
N TYR A 96 13.95 7.35 -7.29
CA TYR A 96 14.24 7.99 -6.02
C TYR A 96 14.36 6.94 -4.91
N GLN A 97 15.59 6.66 -4.47
CA GLN A 97 15.83 5.63 -3.46
C GLN A 97 15.34 6.04 -2.06
N HIS A 98 14.86 5.04 -1.32
CA HIS A 98 14.43 5.22 0.07
C HIS A 98 15.62 5.57 0.97
N SER A 99 15.55 6.71 1.68
CA SER A 99 16.64 7.19 2.54
C SER A 99 16.86 6.35 3.81
N GLY A 100 15.88 5.53 4.21
CA GLY A 100 15.98 4.59 5.33
C GLY A 100 15.04 4.98 6.48
N TYR A 101 15.12 4.27 7.62
CA TYR A 101 14.32 4.58 8.82
C TYR A 101 15.06 5.50 9.82
N TYR A 102 16.35 5.75 9.60
CA TYR A 102 17.20 6.60 10.45
C TYR A 102 17.73 7.76 9.63
N VAL A 103 16.94 8.82 9.54
CA VAL A 103 17.21 9.95 8.64
C VAL A 103 16.84 11.27 9.30
N ALA A 104 17.44 12.36 8.80
CA ALA A 104 17.25 13.72 9.33
C ALA A 104 15.79 14.22 9.24
N ASP A 105 15.42 15.13 10.13
CA ASP A 105 14.03 15.58 10.37
C ASP A 105 13.27 16.12 9.14
N ASN A 106 13.95 16.54 8.06
CA ASN A 106 13.31 17.14 6.88
C ASN A 106 13.11 16.20 5.68
N GLN A 107 13.37 14.89 5.82
CA GLN A 107 13.30 13.97 4.68
C GLN A 107 11.93 13.87 4.03
N SER A 108 10.85 13.92 4.80
CA SER A 108 9.48 13.86 4.28
C SER A 108 9.19 15.06 3.37
N ALA A 109 9.58 16.26 3.77
CA ALA A 109 9.44 17.48 2.95
C ALA A 109 10.31 17.43 1.69
N ILE A 110 11.55 16.93 1.80
CA ILE A 110 12.43 16.74 0.63
C ILE A 110 11.78 15.75 -0.34
N TYR A 111 11.34 14.60 0.15
CA TYR A 111 10.69 13.58 -0.65
C TYR A 111 9.40 14.08 -1.31
N ALA A 112 8.56 14.81 -0.58
CA ALA A 112 7.39 15.48 -1.13
C ALA A 112 7.75 16.48 -2.24
N SER A 113 8.86 17.21 -2.10
CA SER A 113 9.34 18.11 -3.15
C SER A 113 9.78 17.39 -4.40
N TYR A 114 10.45 16.24 -4.27
CA TYR A 114 10.78 15.38 -5.39
C TYR A 114 9.52 14.87 -6.08
N LEU A 115 8.55 14.29 -5.35
CA LEU A 115 7.31 13.79 -5.97
C LEU A 115 6.57 14.88 -6.76
N ARG A 116 6.40 16.06 -6.16
CA ARG A 116 5.76 17.23 -6.79
C ARG A 116 6.42 17.68 -8.09
N SER A 117 7.73 17.45 -8.24
CA SER A 117 8.45 17.81 -9.45
C SER A 117 8.10 16.93 -10.63
N TYR A 118 7.52 15.73 -10.45
CA TYR A 118 7.19 14.81 -11.53
C TYR A 118 5.71 14.82 -11.87
N ARG A 119 5.42 14.52 -13.15
CA ARG A 119 4.05 14.41 -13.63
C ARG A 119 3.38 13.15 -13.08
N THR A 120 4.14 12.06 -12.97
CA THR A 120 3.65 10.74 -12.56
C THR A 120 4.57 10.10 -11.54
N GLY A 121 4.01 9.62 -10.43
CA GLY A 121 4.68 8.73 -9.48
C GLY A 121 4.13 7.31 -9.63
N ILE A 122 5.01 6.34 -9.86
CA ILE A 122 4.63 4.93 -9.92
C ILE A 122 4.99 4.21 -8.63
N THR A 123 4.06 3.41 -8.12
CA THR A 123 4.31 2.55 -6.98
C THR A 123 3.67 1.17 -7.18
N THR A 124 4.01 0.26 -6.28
CA THR A 124 3.47 -1.10 -6.29
C THR A 124 3.12 -1.51 -4.87
N THR A 125 2.21 -2.45 -4.74
CA THR A 125 2.00 -3.18 -3.48
C THR A 125 3.22 -3.99 -3.10
N LEU A 126 3.24 -4.44 -1.84
CA LEU A 126 4.07 -5.57 -1.43
C LEU A 126 3.58 -6.85 -2.14
N ILE A 127 4.38 -7.91 -2.08
CA ILE A 127 3.93 -9.27 -2.43
C ILE A 127 2.64 -9.68 -1.68
N PHE A 128 2.34 -9.04 -0.56
CA PHE A 128 1.14 -9.21 0.27
C PHE A 128 -0.06 -8.37 -0.12
N GLN A 129 0.00 -7.66 -1.25
CA GLN A 129 -1.10 -6.81 -1.74
C GLN A 129 -1.55 -5.71 -0.76
N TYR A 130 -0.66 -5.30 0.14
CA TYR A 130 -0.93 -4.19 1.06
C TYR A 130 -0.93 -2.83 0.35
N VAL A 131 -1.93 -2.00 0.68
CA VAL A 131 -1.99 -0.58 0.31
C VAL A 131 -0.96 0.16 1.16
N ILE A 132 0.05 0.76 0.55
CA ILE A 132 1.12 1.45 1.26
C ILE A 132 0.90 2.97 1.30
N ALA A 133 1.54 3.66 2.23
CA ALA A 133 1.47 5.12 2.35
C ALA A 133 1.69 5.90 1.03
N LYS A 134 2.55 5.38 0.13
CA LYS A 134 2.83 6.00 -1.19
C LYS A 134 1.59 6.24 -2.06
N ILE A 135 0.55 5.42 -1.88
CA ILE A 135 -0.73 5.58 -2.57
C ILE A 135 -1.40 6.91 -2.18
N PHE A 136 -1.12 7.45 -1.01
CA PHE A 136 -1.63 8.75 -0.56
C PHE A 136 -0.57 9.85 -0.69
N GLU A 137 0.71 9.54 -0.46
CA GLU A 137 1.82 10.50 -0.57
C GLU A 137 2.05 11.03 -2.00
N ILE A 138 1.92 10.17 -3.02
CA ILE A 138 2.12 10.58 -4.43
C ILE A 138 1.03 11.59 -4.84
N PRO A 139 -0.27 11.25 -4.79
CA PRO A 139 -1.31 12.16 -5.24
C PRO A 139 -1.42 13.43 -4.40
N SER A 140 -1.14 13.39 -3.09
CA SER A 140 -1.20 14.60 -2.24
C SER A 140 -0.24 15.73 -2.69
N THR A 141 0.82 15.38 -3.42
CA THR A 141 1.79 16.33 -3.98
C THR A 141 1.42 16.87 -5.36
N GLY A 142 0.35 16.38 -5.98
CA GLY A 142 -0.07 16.75 -7.33
C GLY A 142 0.53 15.91 -8.45
N ALA A 143 1.28 14.84 -8.13
CA ALA A 143 1.75 13.86 -9.10
C ALA A 143 0.67 12.79 -9.35
N LEU A 144 0.55 12.31 -10.59
CA LEU A 144 -0.35 11.21 -10.91
C LEU A 144 0.07 9.95 -10.14
N LEU A 145 -0.86 9.30 -9.44
CA LEU A 145 -0.65 7.97 -8.89
C LEU A 145 -0.81 6.92 -10.00
N ALA A 146 0.26 6.18 -10.26
CA ALA A 146 0.24 4.93 -11.02
C ALA A 146 0.48 3.74 -10.08
N VAL A 147 -0.44 2.77 -10.03
CA VAL A 147 -0.35 1.61 -9.12
C VAL A 147 -0.92 0.34 -9.76
N ASN A 148 -0.42 -0.84 -9.36
CA ASN A 148 -0.95 -2.11 -9.86
C ASN A 148 -2.44 -2.25 -9.50
N ARG A 149 -3.27 -2.67 -10.47
CA ARG A 149 -4.75 -2.67 -10.38
C ARG A 149 -5.32 -3.57 -9.26
N ASP A 150 -4.48 -4.39 -8.65
CA ASP A 150 -4.84 -5.26 -7.52
C ASP A 150 -5.41 -4.51 -6.31
N VAL A 151 -5.04 -3.23 -6.15
CA VAL A 151 -5.57 -2.38 -5.06
C VAL A 151 -6.89 -1.69 -5.41
N ALA A 152 -7.39 -1.82 -6.64
CA ALA A 152 -8.54 -1.03 -7.10
C ALA A 152 -9.78 -1.16 -6.20
N PRO A 153 -10.17 -2.36 -5.70
CA PRO A 153 -11.32 -2.46 -4.79
C PRO A 153 -11.11 -1.72 -3.47
N LEU A 154 -9.88 -1.70 -2.95
CA LEU A 154 -9.53 -0.96 -1.73
C LEU A 154 -9.56 0.55 -1.97
N LEU A 155 -9.07 1.02 -3.12
CA LEU A 155 -9.12 2.43 -3.47
C LEU A 155 -10.56 2.91 -3.69
N ALA A 156 -11.39 2.11 -4.34
CA ALA A 156 -12.80 2.42 -4.53
C ALA A 156 -13.55 2.56 -3.18
N ALA A 157 -13.25 1.71 -2.20
CA ALA A 157 -13.82 1.84 -0.85
C ALA A 157 -13.35 3.11 -0.10
N LEU A 158 -12.29 3.75 -0.58
CA LEU A 158 -11.81 5.04 -0.10
C LEU A 158 -12.31 6.22 -0.95
N GLY A 159 -13.18 5.99 -1.93
CA GLY A 159 -13.66 7.02 -2.86
C GLY A 159 -12.66 7.35 -3.99
N MET A 160 -11.54 6.63 -4.09
CA MET A 160 -10.56 6.80 -5.17
C MET A 160 -10.87 5.86 -6.34
N ASN A 161 -11.28 6.42 -7.49
CA ASN A 161 -11.67 5.64 -8.68
C ASN A 161 -10.56 5.69 -9.76
N GLU A 162 -10.36 4.55 -10.45
CA GLU A 162 -9.42 4.46 -11.57
C GLU A 162 -9.92 5.33 -12.73
N GLY A 163 -9.01 6.08 -13.36
CA GLY A 163 -9.34 7.05 -14.41
C GLY A 163 -9.91 8.37 -13.89
N GLU A 164 -10.17 8.50 -12.59
CA GLU A 164 -10.62 9.75 -11.97
C GLU A 164 -9.54 10.33 -11.06
N HIS A 165 -9.04 9.51 -10.13
CA HIS A 165 -8.10 9.93 -9.08
C HIS A 165 -6.71 9.31 -9.22
N TYR A 166 -6.60 8.22 -9.98
CA TYR A 166 -5.36 7.49 -10.24
C TYR A 166 -5.47 6.66 -11.52
N VAL A 167 -4.37 6.06 -11.97
CA VAL A 167 -4.38 5.07 -13.06
C VAL A 167 -3.83 3.72 -12.58
N GLY A 168 -4.59 2.67 -12.85
CA GLY A 168 -4.23 1.29 -12.57
C GLY A 168 -3.43 0.67 -13.72
N PHE A 169 -2.50 -0.23 -13.42
CA PHE A 169 -1.80 -1.03 -14.44
C PHE A 169 -1.87 -2.54 -14.16
N ASP A 170 -1.85 -3.34 -15.22
CA ASP A 170 -1.74 -4.80 -15.09
C ASP A 170 -0.31 -5.15 -14.66
N ARG A 171 -0.15 -5.84 -13.53
CA ARG A 171 1.15 -6.30 -13.05
C ARG A 171 1.87 -7.25 -14.00
N ARG A 172 1.16 -7.87 -14.95
CA ARG A 172 1.72 -8.72 -16.01
C ARG A 172 2.23 -7.92 -17.19
N ASP A 173 1.71 -6.70 -17.39
CA ASP A 173 2.10 -5.78 -18.44
C ASP A 173 2.12 -4.32 -17.94
N PRO A 174 3.11 -3.95 -17.12
CA PRO A 174 3.26 -2.57 -16.65
C PRO A 174 3.76 -1.62 -17.75
N GLU A 175 4.28 -2.13 -18.87
CA GLU A 175 4.90 -1.32 -19.93
C GLU A 175 3.87 -0.46 -20.65
N ALA A 176 2.66 -0.99 -20.88
CA ALA A 176 1.56 -0.24 -21.49
C ALA A 176 1.27 1.09 -20.76
N LEU A 177 1.26 1.06 -19.42
CA LEU A 177 1.09 2.28 -18.61
C LEU A 177 2.30 3.22 -18.75
N ILE A 178 3.52 2.68 -18.72
CA ILE A 178 4.75 3.47 -18.80
C ILE A 178 4.76 4.27 -20.10
N TRP A 179 4.42 3.63 -21.23
CA TRP A 179 4.31 4.31 -22.52
C TRP A 179 3.17 5.32 -22.55
N TRP A 180 1.99 4.96 -22.05
CA TRP A 180 0.85 5.87 -21.97
C TRP A 180 1.17 7.16 -21.17
N ALA A 181 1.85 7.02 -20.03
CA ALA A 181 2.18 8.15 -19.16
C ALA A 181 3.26 9.09 -19.73
N ASN A 182 4.07 8.61 -20.68
CA ASN A 182 5.14 9.38 -21.31
C ASN A 182 4.76 9.95 -22.68
N GLU A 183 3.60 9.57 -23.24
CA GLU A 183 3.10 10.09 -24.51
C GLU A 183 2.51 11.50 -24.34
N PRO A 184 3.07 12.54 -25.00
CA PRO A 184 2.60 13.92 -24.86
C PRO A 184 1.11 14.14 -25.15
N SER A 185 0.51 13.35 -26.04
CA SER A 185 -0.92 13.49 -26.33
C SER A 185 -1.83 13.15 -25.12
N ASN A 186 -1.32 12.41 -24.13
CA ASN A 186 -2.07 12.01 -22.95
C ASN A 186 -1.91 12.98 -21.76
N TRP A 187 -0.99 13.94 -21.85
CA TRP A 187 -0.69 14.88 -20.76
C TRP A 187 -1.89 15.69 -20.26
N PRO A 188 -2.80 16.18 -21.11
CA PRO A 188 -4.00 16.88 -20.63
C PRO A 188 -4.89 16.01 -19.74
N GLU A 189 -5.06 14.73 -20.11
CA GLU A 189 -5.85 13.78 -19.31
C GLU A 189 -5.13 13.41 -18.01
N ILE A 190 -3.81 13.22 -18.07
CA ILE A 190 -2.98 12.99 -16.88
C ILE A 190 -3.07 14.16 -15.91
N ASP A 191 -3.04 15.40 -16.41
CA ASP A 191 -3.17 16.62 -15.61
C ASP A 191 -4.52 16.71 -14.92
N ARG A 192 -5.59 16.32 -15.61
CA ARG A 192 -6.94 16.22 -15.03
C ARG A 192 -6.98 15.20 -13.90
N ILE A 193 -6.49 13.98 -14.12
CA ILE A 193 -6.53 12.89 -13.13
C ILE A 193 -5.67 13.23 -11.91
N ARG A 194 -4.46 13.76 -12.10
CA ARG A 194 -3.56 14.06 -10.97
C ARG A 194 -4.05 15.24 -10.14
N LEU A 195 -4.76 16.21 -10.73
CA LEU A 195 -5.41 17.28 -9.99
C LEU A 195 -6.53 16.73 -9.10
N ALA A 196 -7.45 15.96 -9.68
CA ALA A 196 -8.54 15.33 -8.93
C ALA A 196 -8.01 14.39 -7.83
N GLY A 197 -6.96 13.60 -8.13
CA GLY A 197 -6.30 12.75 -7.15
C GLY A 197 -5.67 13.54 -5.98
N MET A 198 -5.11 14.72 -6.25
CA MET A 198 -4.58 15.61 -5.22
C MET A 198 -5.68 16.18 -4.34
N GLU A 199 -6.78 16.63 -4.94
CA GLU A 199 -7.93 17.20 -4.23
C GLU A 199 -8.54 16.19 -3.25
N ILE A 200 -8.92 15.01 -3.73
CA ILE A 200 -9.57 14.00 -2.86
C ILE A 200 -8.67 13.56 -1.70
N VAL A 201 -7.37 13.42 -1.94
CA VAL A 201 -6.43 13.00 -0.89
C VAL A 201 -6.25 14.10 0.16
N ARG A 202 -6.21 15.37 -0.26
CA ARG A 202 -6.10 16.51 0.66
C ARG A 202 -7.36 16.75 1.46
N GLU A 203 -8.51 16.39 0.92
CA GLU A 203 -9.79 16.53 1.61
C GLU A 203 -10.07 15.36 2.57
N GLN A 204 -9.75 14.12 2.17
CA GLN A 204 -10.29 12.92 2.82
C GLN A 204 -9.23 11.93 3.34
N HIS A 205 -7.96 12.11 2.96
CA HIS A 205 -6.91 11.12 3.23
C HIS A 205 -5.64 11.70 3.86
N LEU A 206 -5.79 12.74 4.67
CA LEU A 206 -4.75 13.24 5.55
C LEU A 206 -4.72 12.49 6.88
N VAL A 207 -3.58 12.57 7.57
CA VAL A 207 -3.43 12.03 8.93
C VAL A 207 -4.51 12.57 9.86
N THR A 208 -4.90 13.84 9.72
CA THR A 208 -5.99 14.46 10.50
C THR A 208 -7.33 13.75 10.31
N ASN A 209 -7.67 13.31 9.09
CA ASN A 209 -8.89 12.52 8.85
C ASN A 209 -8.85 11.17 9.59
N ARG A 210 -7.66 10.54 9.67
CA ARG A 210 -7.50 9.27 10.40
C ARG A 210 -7.62 9.46 11.91
N VAL A 211 -7.08 10.56 12.45
CA VAL A 211 -7.22 10.89 13.87
C VAL A 211 -8.70 11.14 14.21
N GLN A 212 -9.42 11.90 13.38
CA GLN A 212 -10.86 12.15 13.57
C GLN A 212 -11.68 10.86 13.50
N ALA A 213 -11.41 9.98 12.53
CA ALA A 213 -12.11 8.70 12.42
C ALA A 213 -11.86 7.79 13.63
N LEU A 214 -10.64 7.76 14.15
CA LEU A 214 -10.32 7.01 15.36
C LEU A 214 -11.02 7.61 16.59
N ASP A 215 -11.03 8.94 16.72
CA ASP A 215 -11.70 9.64 17.82
C ASP A 215 -13.22 9.36 17.83
N LEU A 216 -13.88 9.46 16.68
CA LEU A 216 -15.31 9.11 16.52
C LEU A 216 -15.60 7.66 16.93
N PHE A 217 -14.74 6.72 16.52
CA PHE A 217 -14.88 5.33 16.95
C PHE A 217 -14.74 5.18 18.47
N MET A 218 -13.75 5.83 19.08
CA MET A 218 -13.49 5.71 20.51
C MET A 218 -14.57 6.37 21.37
N MET A 219 -15.13 7.49 20.90
CA MET A 219 -16.10 8.29 21.67
C MET A 219 -17.55 7.86 21.43
N GLU A 220 -17.87 7.44 20.21
CA GLU A 220 -19.24 7.23 19.75
C GLU A 220 -19.49 5.83 19.17
N GLY A 221 -18.44 5.03 18.97
CA GLY A 221 -18.53 3.71 18.33
C GLY A 221 -18.77 3.77 16.83
N GLU A 222 -18.63 4.94 16.20
CA GLU A 222 -18.88 5.14 14.77
C GLU A 222 -17.69 4.68 13.92
N VAL A 223 -17.97 3.85 12.90
CA VAL A 223 -16.95 3.35 11.96
C VAL A 223 -17.03 4.13 10.66
N VAL A 224 -15.99 4.93 10.38
CA VAL A 224 -15.89 5.76 9.17
C VAL A 224 -15.46 4.97 7.94
N TYR A 225 -14.47 4.08 8.07
CA TYR A 225 -13.92 3.31 6.95
C TYR A 225 -14.37 1.86 7.03
N GLN A 226 -14.96 1.35 5.95
CA GLN A 226 -15.44 -0.02 5.87
C GLN A 226 -14.63 -0.80 4.84
N ASN A 227 -14.20 -2.01 5.23
CA ASN A 227 -13.57 -2.93 4.30
C ASN A 227 -14.58 -3.28 3.19
N PRO A 228 -14.15 -3.39 1.91
CA PRO A 228 -15.03 -3.88 0.87
C PRO A 228 -15.48 -5.33 1.24
N PRO A 229 -16.79 -5.62 1.38
CA PRO A 229 -17.26 -6.90 1.92
C PRO A 229 -16.86 -8.13 1.09
N ALA A 230 -16.59 -7.93 -0.20
CA ALA A 230 -16.18 -8.97 -1.13
C ALA A 230 -14.66 -9.05 -1.32
N LEU A 231 -13.86 -8.24 -0.61
CA LEU A 231 -12.42 -8.27 -0.76
C LEU A 231 -11.86 -9.57 -0.16
N ARG A 232 -11.17 -10.32 -1.00
CA ARG A 232 -10.37 -11.48 -0.60
C ARG A 232 -8.95 -11.31 -1.12
N LEU A 233 -7.99 -11.85 -0.39
CA LEU A 233 -6.61 -11.94 -0.81
C LEU A 233 -6.56 -12.80 -2.09
N THR A 234 -6.37 -12.14 -3.22
CA THR A 234 -6.14 -12.84 -4.48
C THR A 234 -4.67 -13.21 -4.60
N SER A 235 -4.33 -14.24 -5.35
CA SER A 235 -2.91 -14.53 -5.61
C SER A 235 -2.27 -13.34 -6.34
N PRO A 236 -1.05 -12.92 -5.96
CA PRO A 236 -0.31 -11.90 -6.70
C PRO A 236 0.30 -12.41 -8.01
N CYS A 237 -0.04 -13.63 -8.42
CA CYS A 237 0.61 -14.40 -9.46
C CYS A 237 -0.29 -14.63 -10.68
N PRO A 238 0.30 -14.76 -11.88
CA PRO A 238 1.69 -14.39 -12.19
C PRO A 238 1.87 -12.86 -12.24
N SER A 239 3.11 -12.40 -12.25
CA SER A 239 3.46 -11.00 -12.47
C SER A 239 4.61 -10.86 -13.45
N ARG A 240 4.84 -9.67 -14.01
CA ARG A 240 5.99 -9.42 -14.89
C ARG A 240 7.33 -9.75 -14.22
N ALA A 241 7.41 -9.57 -12.90
CA ALA A 241 8.59 -9.87 -12.11
C ALA A 241 8.74 -11.36 -11.73
N LEU A 242 7.63 -12.11 -11.73
CA LEU A 242 7.56 -13.54 -11.40
C LEU A 242 6.58 -14.20 -12.41
N PRO A 243 7.06 -14.48 -13.64
CA PRO A 243 6.18 -14.91 -14.73
C PRO A 243 5.76 -16.38 -14.60
N ASP A 244 6.57 -17.22 -13.95
CA ASP A 244 6.20 -18.60 -13.64
C ASP A 244 5.18 -18.61 -12.50
N GLU A 245 3.96 -19.04 -12.79
CA GLU A 245 2.84 -19.04 -11.85
C GLU A 245 3.09 -19.94 -10.64
N SER A 246 3.68 -21.12 -10.85
CA SER A 246 3.95 -22.09 -9.79
C SER A 246 5.04 -21.60 -8.84
N GLU A 247 6.13 -21.04 -9.36
CA GLU A 247 7.21 -20.45 -8.58
C GLU A 247 6.73 -19.22 -7.83
N CYS A 248 5.95 -18.36 -8.51
CA CYS A 248 5.34 -17.19 -7.89
C CYS A 248 4.42 -17.58 -6.74
N GLN A 249 3.54 -18.56 -6.94
CA GLN A 249 2.61 -19.04 -5.92
C GLN A 249 3.36 -19.66 -4.74
N THR A 250 4.33 -20.55 -5.02
CA THR A 250 5.19 -21.16 -3.99
C THR A 250 5.89 -20.11 -3.15
N ARG A 251 6.38 -19.05 -3.80
CA ARG A 251 7.02 -17.93 -3.11
C ARG A 251 6.02 -17.12 -2.30
N PHE A 252 4.86 -16.80 -2.86
CA PHE A 252 3.81 -16.07 -2.14
C PHE A 252 3.37 -16.83 -0.89
N ASP A 253 3.06 -18.12 -1.02
CA ASP A 253 2.68 -18.99 0.10
C ASP A 253 3.79 -19.04 1.15
N ARG A 254 5.04 -19.26 0.73
CA ARG A 254 6.17 -19.23 1.67
C ARG A 254 6.25 -17.90 2.42
N GLU A 255 6.28 -16.77 1.72
CA GLU A 255 6.48 -15.48 2.40
C GLU A 255 5.24 -15.02 3.21
N SER A 256 4.03 -15.42 2.82
CA SER A 256 2.78 -15.05 3.51
C SER A 256 2.63 -15.81 4.83
N PHE A 257 2.88 -17.12 4.82
CA PHE A 257 2.93 -17.93 6.05
C PHE A 257 4.07 -17.46 6.98
N TYR A 258 5.26 -17.16 6.44
CA TYR A 258 6.41 -16.76 7.24
C TYR A 258 6.26 -15.39 7.94
N LYS A 259 5.37 -14.51 7.48
CA LYS A 259 5.21 -13.18 8.10
C LYS A 259 4.43 -13.22 9.41
N CYS A 260 3.35 -14.00 9.47
CA CYS A 260 2.63 -14.24 10.72
C CYS A 260 3.55 -14.94 11.72
N ASP A 261 4.16 -16.05 11.32
CA ASP A 261 4.87 -16.94 12.23
C ASP A 261 6.20 -16.40 12.76
N ARG A 262 6.95 -15.65 11.95
CA ARG A 262 8.30 -15.19 12.34
C ARG A 262 8.33 -13.77 12.91
N TRP A 263 7.50 -12.87 12.40
CA TRP A 263 7.63 -11.43 12.67
C TRP A 263 6.48 -10.84 13.47
N PHE A 264 5.24 -11.32 13.27
CA PHE A 264 4.08 -10.85 14.04
C PHE A 264 3.85 -11.67 15.31
N CYS A 265 4.00 -12.99 15.24
CA CYS A 265 3.78 -13.90 16.36
C CYS A 265 5.09 -14.33 17.04
N GLY A 266 6.25 -13.99 16.46
CA GLY A 266 7.58 -14.34 16.95
C GLY A 266 7.90 -15.83 16.84
N ALA A 267 9.16 -16.17 16.58
CA ALA A 267 9.63 -17.56 16.51
C ALA A 267 9.31 -18.41 17.78
N HIS A 268 8.98 -17.75 18.90
CA HIS A 268 8.55 -18.37 20.15
C HIS A 268 7.09 -18.84 20.17
N SER A 269 6.26 -18.44 19.22
CA SER A 269 4.87 -18.91 19.12
C SER A 269 4.72 -20.29 18.47
N ILE A 270 5.75 -20.75 17.76
CA ILE A 270 5.75 -22.03 17.01
C ILE A 270 6.37 -23.17 17.83
N LEU A 271 7.24 -22.85 18.79
CA LEU A 271 7.78 -23.86 19.70
C LEU A 271 6.78 -24.04 20.84
N PRO A 272 6.23 -25.25 21.08
CA PRO A 272 5.48 -25.48 22.31
C PRO A 272 6.40 -25.14 23.47
N LEU A 273 5.91 -24.35 24.43
CA LEU A 273 6.60 -24.04 25.69
C LEU A 273 6.87 -25.34 26.45
N TRP A 274 7.89 -26.08 26.05
CA TRP A 274 8.46 -27.16 26.82
C TRP A 274 9.42 -26.54 27.80
N GLY A 275 8.96 -26.42 29.05
CA GLY A 275 9.83 -26.22 30.20
C GLY A 275 9.94 -24.80 30.71
N LEU A 276 8.87 -24.28 31.31
CA LEU A 276 8.98 -23.38 32.46
C LEU A 276 7.93 -23.76 33.51
N SER A 277 8.17 -24.90 34.15
CA SER A 277 7.76 -25.12 35.52
C SER A 277 8.86 -24.57 36.43
N ARG A 278 8.59 -23.46 37.10
CA ARG A 278 9.09 -23.11 38.44
C ARG A 278 8.27 -21.96 39.02
#